data_AF-A0A847EAZ4-F1
#
_entry.id   AF-A0A847EAZ4-F1
#
_cell.length_a   1.000
_cell.length_b   1.000
_cell.length_c   1.000
_cell.angle_alpha   90.00
_cell.angle_beta   90.00
_cell.angle_gamma   90.00
#
_symmetry.space_group_name_H-M   'P 1'
#
loop_
_entity.id
_entity.type
_entity.pdbx_description
1 polymer ?
#
loop_
_entity_poly.entity_id
_entity_poly.type
_entity_poly.pdbx_seq_one_letter_code
_entity_poly.pdbx_strand_id
1 'polypeptide(L)'
;RAAIKDFALGKGLMVALLAGVMSACFNLGLEAGKPLAEAAQAMGARKLFVSLPATLMVTLGGFVTNAVYCLYQNGKNKTFGDYTRVDRKILINNLVFCALAGVLWYSQFFGLSIGKSFFTEGSIIMIFSWSILMSLNVTFSNVWGIILKEWKGVSNKTMWVLILGLVILVFSTFMINF
;
A
#
# COMPACT_ATOMS: atom_id res chain seq x y z
N ARG A 1 26.98 -15.98 19.97
CA ARG A 1 26.16 -15.45 18.84
C ARG A 1 25.66 -14.07 19.23
N ALA A 2 26.21 -13.01 18.61
CA ALA A 2 25.84 -11.64 18.93
C ALA A 2 24.39 -11.38 18.51
N ALA A 3 23.51 -11.19 19.49
CA ALA A 3 22.16 -10.69 19.26
C ALA A 3 22.28 -9.26 18.72
N ILE A 4 21.80 -9.05 17.50
CA ILE A 4 21.72 -7.74 16.88
C ILE A 4 20.85 -6.87 17.80
N LYS A 5 21.45 -5.79 18.33
CA LYS A 5 20.81 -4.78 19.19
C LYS A 5 19.59 -4.09 18.55
N ASP A 6 19.33 -4.33 17.27
CA ASP A 6 18.23 -3.73 16.49
C ASP A 6 16.95 -4.57 16.41
N PHE A 7 16.86 -5.73 17.08
CA PHE A 7 15.60 -6.47 17.15
C PHE A 7 14.66 -5.88 18.21
N ALA A 8 14.22 -4.64 17.99
CA ALA A 8 13.23 -3.97 18.82
C ALA A 8 11.83 -4.50 18.46
N LEU A 9 11.55 -5.76 18.80
CA LEU A 9 10.26 -6.42 18.53
C LEU A 9 9.07 -5.57 18.98
N GLY A 10 9.17 -4.91 20.15
CA GLY A 10 8.14 -3.99 20.64
C GLY A 10 7.94 -2.75 19.76
N LYS A 11 9.02 -2.14 19.27
CA LYS A 11 8.93 -1.01 18.33
C LYS A 11 8.37 -1.46 16.99
N GLY A 12 8.79 -2.63 16.49
CA GLY A 12 8.27 -3.22 15.27
C GLY A 12 6.76 -3.51 15.36
N LEU A 13 6.30 -4.08 16.47
CA LEU A 13 4.89 -4.34 16.71
C LEU A 13 4.07 -3.05 16.81
N MET A 14 4.56 -2.03 17.52
CA MET A 14 3.90 -0.72 17.57
C MET A 14 3.79 -0.08 16.18
N VAL A 15 4.86 -0.11 15.39
CA VAL A 15 4.85 0.43 14.02
C VAL A 15 3.88 -0.36 13.14
N ALA A 16 3.83 -1.69 13.27
CA ALA A 16 2.89 -2.52 12.53
C ALA A 16 1.43 -2.18 12.88
N LEU A 17 1.10 -2.00 14.17
CA LEU A 17 -0.23 -1.61 14.61
C LEU A 17 -0.61 -0.21 14.12
N LEU A 18 0.30 0.77 14.26
CA LEU A 18 0.09 2.13 13.75
C LEU A 18 -0.10 2.15 12.24
N ALA A 19 0.71 1.39 11.49
CA ALA A 19 0.56 1.25 10.05
C ALA A 19 -0.80 0.64 9.66
N GLY A 20 -1.27 -0.35 10.41
CA GLY A 20 -2.61 -0.93 10.23
C GLY A 20 -3.72 0.09 10.44
N VAL A 21 -3.68 0.85 11.54
CA VAL A 21 -4.66 1.90 11.84
C VAL A 21 -4.63 3.00 10.77
N MET A 22 -3.45 3.47 10.38
CA MET A 22 -3.30 4.48 9.32
C MET A 22 -3.80 3.97 7.96
N SER A 23 -3.61 2.69 7.65
CA SER A 23 -4.14 2.07 6.43
C SER A 23 -5.67 2.06 6.43
N ALA A 24 -6.31 1.82 7.57
CA ALA A 24 -7.76 1.92 7.71
C ALA A 24 -8.27 3.35 7.46
N CYS A 25 -7.53 4.38 7.90
CA CYS A 25 -7.87 5.77 7.61
C CYS A 25 -7.90 6.07 6.11
N PHE A 26 -7.07 5.40 5.30
CA PHE A 26 -7.11 5.56 3.85
C PHE A 26 -8.45 5.06 3.28
N ASN A 27 -8.93 3.90 3.71
CA ASN A 27 -10.24 3.37 3.31
C ASN A 27 -11.38 4.30 3.76
N LEU A 28 -11.32 4.81 4.99
CA LEU A 28 -12.29 5.80 5.48
C LEU A 28 -12.28 7.08 4.65
N GLY A 29 -11.11 7.53 4.18
CA GLY A 29 -10.98 8.66 3.27
C GLY A 29 -11.64 8.40 1.91
N LEU A 30 -11.48 7.20 1.36
CA LEU A 30 -12.17 6.81 0.11
C LEU A 30 -13.69 6.72 0.31
N GLU A 31 -14.13 6.25 1.47
CA GLU A 31 -15.54 6.15 1.84
C GLU A 31 -16.17 7.53 2.06
N ALA A 32 -15.46 8.46 2.69
CA ALA A 32 -15.86 9.87 2.77
C ALA A 32 -15.88 10.56 1.40
N GLY A 33 -15.12 10.04 0.44
CA GLY A 33 -15.10 10.48 -0.96
C GLY A 33 -16.27 9.98 -1.81
N LYS A 34 -17.23 9.21 -1.27
CA LYS A 34 -18.45 8.76 -1.98
C LYS A 34 -19.22 9.89 -2.70
N PRO A 35 -19.40 11.09 -2.13
CA PRO A 35 -20.08 12.19 -2.83
C PRO A 35 -19.36 12.63 -4.11
N LEU A 36 -18.02 12.55 -4.13
CA LEU A 36 -17.22 12.83 -5.33
C LEU A 36 -17.43 11.76 -6.41
N ALA A 37 -17.58 10.50 -5.98
CA ALA A 37 -17.92 9.39 -6.86
C ALA A 37 -19.32 9.57 -7.47
N GLU A 38 -20.33 9.89 -6.66
CA GLU A 38 -21.70 10.13 -7.12
C GLU A 38 -21.77 11.32 -8.10
N ALA A 39 -21.06 12.42 -7.81
CA ALA A 39 -20.96 13.57 -8.71
C ALA A 39 -20.29 13.19 -10.05
N ALA A 40 -19.21 12.41 -10.02
CA ALA A 40 -18.56 11.93 -11.24
C ALA A 40 -19.47 11.01 -12.07
N GLN A 41 -20.26 10.16 -11.41
CA GLN A 41 -21.25 9.31 -12.07
C GLN A 41 -22.38 10.14 -12.69
N ALA A 42 -22.86 11.17 -12.00
CA ALA A 42 -23.86 12.10 -12.52
C ALA A 42 -23.37 12.86 -13.77
N MET A 43 -22.06 13.11 -13.87
CA MET A 43 -21.41 13.68 -15.05
C MET A 43 -21.14 12.66 -16.18
N GLY A 44 -21.58 11.41 -16.04
CA GLY A 44 -21.44 10.37 -17.06
C GLY A 44 -20.11 9.58 -17.00
N ALA A 45 -19.35 9.67 -15.91
CA ALA A 45 -18.15 8.86 -15.76
C ALA A 45 -18.49 7.36 -15.70
N ARG A 46 -17.70 6.54 -16.41
CA ARG A 46 -17.83 5.06 -16.35
C ARG A 46 -17.61 4.60 -14.91
N LYS A 47 -18.37 3.60 -14.44
CA LYS A 47 -18.27 3.02 -13.07
C LYS A 47 -16.82 2.73 -12.62
N LEU A 48 -15.93 2.41 -13.57
CA LEU A 48 -14.51 2.17 -13.31
C LEU A 48 -13.72 3.40 -12.87
N PHE A 49 -14.09 4.59 -13.35
CA PHE A 49 -13.37 5.84 -13.10
C PHE A 49 -13.97 6.68 -11.96
N VAL A 50 -15.12 6.25 -11.45
CA VAL A 50 -15.87 6.95 -10.41
C VAL A 50 -15.10 7.02 -9.08
N SER A 51 -14.22 6.05 -8.80
CA SER A 51 -13.36 6.03 -7.61
C SER A 51 -12.11 6.90 -7.73
N LEU A 52 -11.74 7.36 -8.93
CA LEU A 52 -10.50 8.10 -9.16
C LEU A 52 -10.46 9.47 -8.48
N PRO A 53 -11.54 10.29 -8.48
CA PRO A 53 -11.52 11.60 -7.83
C PRO A 53 -11.30 11.49 -6.31
N ALA A 54 -11.99 10.56 -5.65
CA ALA A 54 -11.79 10.28 -4.24
C ALA A 54 -10.36 9.80 -3.96
N THR A 55 -9.83 8.89 -4.79
CA THR A 55 -8.46 8.40 -4.67
C THR A 55 -7.43 9.52 -4.86
N LEU A 56 -7.63 10.42 -5.82
CA LEU A 56 -6.78 11.58 -6.04
C LEU A 56 -6.76 12.50 -4.81
N MET A 57 -7.91 12.79 -4.22
CA MET A 57 -7.99 13.66 -3.04
C MET A 57 -7.27 13.07 -1.83
N VAL A 58 -7.48 11.78 -1.54
CA VAL A 58 -6.82 11.11 -0.41
C VAL A 58 -5.30 11.02 -0.63
N THR A 59 -4.87 10.64 -1.84
CA THR A 59 -3.45 10.54 -2.18
C THR A 59 -2.76 11.90 -2.21
N LEU A 60 -3.44 12.97 -2.63
CA LEU A 60 -2.91 14.33 -2.59
C LEU A 60 -2.66 14.80 -1.16
N GLY A 61 -3.59 14.52 -0.23
CA GLY A 61 -3.39 14.80 1.19
C GLY A 61 -2.17 14.08 1.78
N GLY A 62 -2.00 12.80 1.42
CA GLY A 62 -0.80 12.02 1.78
C GLY A 62 0.47 12.58 1.17
N PHE A 63 0.42 13.00 -0.11
CA PHE A 63 1.54 13.62 -0.81
C PHE A 63 1.97 14.93 -0.14
N VAL A 64 1.04 15.84 0.17
CA VAL A 64 1.36 17.12 0.82
C VAL A 64 2.04 16.89 2.17
N THR A 65 1.50 15.98 2.98
CA THR A 65 2.07 15.66 4.30
C THR A 65 3.49 15.11 4.17
N ASN A 66 3.70 14.14 3.25
CA ASN A 66 5.01 13.55 3.00
C ASN A 66 5.99 14.56 2.40
N ALA A 67 5.55 15.40 1.46
CA ALA A 67 6.38 16.41 0.82
C ALA A 67 6.85 17.46 1.83
N VAL A 68 5.95 17.98 2.68
CA VAL A 68 6.31 18.92 3.75
C VAL A 68 7.33 18.32 4.69
N TYR A 69 7.13 17.07 5.13
CA TYR A 69 8.07 16.39 6.02
C TYR A 69 9.44 16.16 5.35
N CYS A 70 9.46 15.68 4.11
CA CYS A 70 10.69 15.45 3.36
C CYS A 70 11.46 16.77 3.11
N LEU A 71 10.76 17.84 2.73
CA LEU A 71 11.38 19.16 2.52
C LEU A 71 11.94 19.74 3.81
N TYR A 72 11.21 19.61 4.93
CA TYR A 72 11.69 20.00 6.25
C TYR A 72 12.95 19.23 6.65
N GLN A 73 12.96 17.90 6.48
CA GLN A 73 14.12 17.07 6.79
C GLN A 73 15.31 17.34 5.87
N ASN A 74 15.07 17.60 4.58
CA ASN A 74 16.12 18.01 3.66
C ASN A 74 16.76 19.35 4.06
N GLY A 75 15.95 20.29 4.57
CA GLY A 75 16.44 21.56 5.12
C GLY A 75 17.26 21.36 6.39
N LYS A 76 16.75 20.57 7.32
CA LYS A 76 17.42 20.28 8.59
C LYS A 76 18.75 19.54 8.40
N ASN A 77 18.80 18.58 7.48
CA ASN A 77 19.99 17.77 7.22
C ASN A 77 20.93 18.39 6.17
N LYS A 78 20.57 19.53 5.57
CA LYS A 78 21.34 20.23 4.52
C LYS A 78 21.64 19.35 3.29
N THR A 79 20.78 18.39 2.99
CA THR A 79 20.94 17.42 1.89
C THR A 79 20.42 17.94 0.55
N PHE A 80 19.95 19.19 0.48
CA PHE A 80 19.48 19.78 -0.79
C PHE A 80 20.57 19.81 -1.88
N GLY A 81 21.84 19.94 -1.49
CA GLY A 81 22.98 19.89 -2.43
C GLY A 81 23.20 18.51 -3.04
N ASP A 82 22.74 17.42 -2.41
CA ASP A 82 22.95 16.06 -2.89
C ASP A 82 22.20 15.80 -4.19
N TYR A 83 21.02 16.40 -4.37
CA TYR A 83 20.28 16.34 -5.63
C TYR A 83 21.02 16.98 -6.82
N THR A 84 21.92 17.92 -6.55
CA THR A 84 22.73 18.61 -7.59
C THR A 84 24.09 17.98 -7.82
N ARG A 85 24.57 17.13 -6.90
CA ARG A 85 25.88 16.44 -6.99
C ARG A 85 25.78 15.11 -7.74
N VAL A 86 24.59 14.57 -7.92
CA VAL A 86 24.37 13.30 -8.65
C VAL A 86 24.33 13.56 -10.15
N ASP A 87 24.93 12.66 -10.92
CA ASP A 87 24.91 12.70 -12.38
C ASP A 87 23.47 12.79 -12.90
N ARG A 88 23.22 13.71 -13.85
CA ARG A 88 21.89 13.95 -14.45
C ARG A 88 21.26 12.67 -14.99
N LYS A 89 22.06 11.74 -15.54
CA LYS A 89 21.57 10.46 -16.07
C LYS A 89 21.06 9.54 -14.96
N ILE A 90 21.74 9.49 -13.82
CA ILE A 90 21.31 8.70 -12.65
C ILE A 90 20.06 9.32 -12.03
N LEU A 91 20.00 10.65 -11.93
CA LEU A 91 18.83 11.36 -11.42
C LEU A 91 17.58 11.06 -12.26
N ILE A 92 17.67 11.18 -13.58
CA ILE A 92 16.55 10.88 -14.49
C ILE A 92 16.12 9.42 -14.36
N ASN A 93 17.07 8.48 -14.30
CA ASN A 93 16.76 7.06 -14.15
C ASN A 93 16.00 6.78 -12.85
N ASN A 94 16.46 7.36 -11.73
CA ASN A 94 15.78 7.25 -10.44
C ASN A 94 14.38 7.86 -10.47
N LEU A 95 14.21 9.03 -11.09
CA LEU A 95 12.90 9.66 -11.27
C LEU A 95 11.95 8.78 -12.08
N VAL A 96 12.44 8.16 -13.17
CA VAL A 96 11.66 7.22 -13.98
C VAL A 96 11.26 6.00 -13.17
N PHE A 97 12.18 5.40 -12.39
CA PHE A 97 11.85 4.26 -11.53
C PHE A 97 10.84 4.64 -10.43
N CYS A 98 10.97 5.83 -9.83
CA CYS A 98 9.98 6.33 -8.87
C CYS A 98 8.61 6.55 -9.52
N ALA A 99 8.57 7.12 -10.73
CA ALA A 99 7.33 7.31 -11.47
C ALA A 99 6.68 5.96 -11.83
N LEU A 100 7.47 5.00 -12.31
CA LEU A 100 7.01 3.64 -12.62
C LEU A 100 6.47 2.94 -11.38
N ALA A 101 7.18 3.00 -10.25
CA ALA A 101 6.72 2.45 -8.98
C ALA A 101 5.39 3.09 -8.55
N GLY A 102 5.26 4.41 -8.70
CA GLY A 102 4.02 5.13 -8.42
C GLY A 102 2.86 4.71 -9.32
N VAL A 103 3.09 4.54 -10.62
CA VAL A 103 2.08 4.07 -11.59
C VAL A 103 1.66 2.64 -11.29
N LEU A 104 2.60 1.75 -11.01
CA LEU A 104 2.32 0.37 -10.62
C LEU A 104 1.55 0.30 -9.30
N TRP A 105 1.93 1.12 -8.32
CA TRP A 105 1.19 1.21 -7.06
C TRP A 105 -0.22 1.76 -7.27
N TYR A 106 -0.40 2.77 -8.12
CA TYR A 106 -1.71 3.34 -8.42
C TYR A 106 -2.61 2.35 -9.21
N SER A 107 -2.01 1.49 -10.04
CA SER A 107 -2.73 0.46 -10.80
C SER A 107 -3.56 -0.48 -9.91
N GLN A 108 -3.17 -0.65 -8.65
CA GLN A 108 -3.91 -1.34 -7.61
C GLN A 108 -5.36 -0.84 -7.46
N PHE A 109 -5.59 0.47 -7.52
CA PHE A 109 -6.93 1.05 -7.32
C PHE A 109 -7.85 0.80 -8.51
N PHE A 110 -7.28 0.67 -9.72
CA PHE A 110 -8.02 0.17 -10.87
C PHE A 110 -8.40 -1.30 -10.66
N GLY A 111 -7.46 -2.14 -10.21
CA GLY A 111 -7.74 -3.53 -9.86
C GLY A 111 -8.85 -3.67 -8.82
N LEU A 112 -8.84 -2.83 -7.78
CA LEU A 112 -9.92 -2.77 -6.78
C LEU A 112 -11.26 -2.36 -7.40
N SER A 113 -11.27 -1.38 -8.29
CA SER A 113 -12.50 -0.90 -8.93
C SER A 113 -13.08 -1.93 -9.90
N ILE A 114 -12.22 -2.65 -10.63
CA ILE A 114 -12.61 -3.82 -11.43
C ILE A 114 -13.17 -4.92 -10.52
N GLY A 115 -12.46 -5.28 -9.45
CA GLY A 115 -12.89 -6.32 -8.51
C GLY A 115 -14.26 -6.01 -7.89
N LYS A 116 -14.47 -4.76 -7.46
CA LYS A 116 -15.76 -4.28 -6.94
C LYS A 116 -16.90 -4.39 -7.95
N SER A 117 -16.62 -4.28 -9.25
CA SER A 117 -17.66 -4.38 -10.29
C SER A 117 -18.21 -5.80 -10.49
N PHE A 118 -17.46 -6.83 -10.07
CA PHE A 118 -17.92 -8.23 -10.11
C PHE A 118 -18.75 -8.63 -8.88
N PHE A 119 -18.71 -7.84 -7.81
CA PHE A 119 -19.46 -8.12 -6.59
C PHE A 119 -20.85 -7.48 -6.64
N THR A 120 -21.84 -8.16 -6.05
CA THR A 120 -23.17 -7.60 -5.88
C THR A 120 -23.09 -6.34 -5.00
N GLU A 121 -23.73 -5.25 -5.45
CA GLU A 121 -23.79 -3.99 -4.71
C GLU A 121 -24.39 -4.24 -3.31
N GLY A 122 -23.66 -3.86 -2.25
CA GLY A 122 -24.07 -4.08 -0.85
C GLY A 122 -23.71 -5.44 -0.24
N SER A 123 -23.05 -6.33 -0.99
CA SER A 123 -22.56 -7.60 -0.44
C SER A 123 -21.47 -7.40 0.62
N ILE A 124 -21.39 -8.33 1.56
CA ILE A 124 -20.35 -8.38 2.61
C ILE A 124 -18.95 -8.32 1.98
N ILE A 125 -18.74 -9.04 0.88
CA ILE A 125 -17.47 -9.09 0.15
C ILE A 125 -17.07 -7.71 -0.41
N MET A 126 -18.04 -6.91 -0.87
CA MET A 126 -17.77 -5.56 -1.35
C MET A 126 -17.30 -4.64 -0.21
N ILE A 127 -17.89 -4.75 0.98
CA ILE A 127 -17.49 -4.00 2.18
C ILE A 127 -16.06 -4.39 2.58
N PHE A 128 -15.74 -5.67 2.55
CA PHE A 128 -14.40 -6.19 2.89
C PHE A 128 -13.38 -6.10 1.75
N SER A 129 -13.76 -5.58 0.57
CA SER A 129 -12.87 -5.52 -0.60
C SER A 129 -11.53 -4.82 -0.35
N TRP A 130 -11.49 -3.80 0.52
CA TRP A 130 -10.25 -3.14 0.94
C TRP A 130 -9.33 -4.09 1.71
N SER A 131 -9.89 -4.83 2.66
CA SER A 131 -9.16 -5.82 3.45
C SER A 131 -8.65 -6.96 2.58
N ILE A 132 -9.44 -7.41 1.61
CA ILE A 132 -9.04 -8.44 0.64
C ILE A 132 -7.84 -7.95 -0.18
N LEU A 133 -7.90 -6.73 -0.70
CA LEU A 133 -6.80 -6.13 -1.48
C LEU A 133 -5.50 -6.05 -0.66
N MET A 134 -5.58 -5.59 0.59
CA MET A 134 -4.42 -5.50 1.47
C MET A 134 -3.84 -6.88 1.82
N SER A 135 -4.69 -7.87 2.10
CA SER A 135 -4.26 -9.26 2.35
C SER A 135 -3.59 -9.87 1.12
N LEU A 136 -4.13 -9.63 -0.09
CA LEU A 136 -3.50 -10.07 -1.33
C LEU A 136 -2.13 -9.42 -1.54
N ASN A 137 -2.01 -8.10 -1.32
CA ASN A 137 -0.72 -7.40 -1.42
C ASN A 137 0.33 -8.00 -0.49
N VAL A 138 -0.02 -8.21 0.78
CA VAL A 138 0.89 -8.83 1.76
C VAL A 138 1.27 -10.25 1.31
N THR A 139 0.31 -11.01 0.82
CA THR A 139 0.55 -12.40 0.37
C THR A 139 1.47 -12.44 -0.84
N PHE A 140 1.16 -11.70 -1.92
CA PHE A 140 1.99 -11.65 -3.11
C PHE A 140 3.39 -11.09 -2.82
N SER A 141 3.50 -10.06 -2.00
CA SER A 141 4.79 -9.50 -1.60
C SER A 141 5.67 -10.53 -0.88
N ASN A 142 5.10 -11.29 0.06
CA ASN A 142 5.84 -12.32 0.79
C ASN A 142 6.20 -13.52 -0.11
N VAL A 143 5.28 -13.96 -0.97
CA VAL A 143 5.54 -15.03 -1.94
C VAL A 143 6.65 -14.64 -2.90
N TRP A 144 6.63 -13.41 -3.43
CA TRP A 144 7.69 -12.91 -4.30
C TRP A 144 9.04 -12.81 -3.59
N GLY A 145 9.06 -12.36 -2.33
CA GLY A 145 10.27 -12.34 -1.50
C GLY A 145 10.86 -13.74 -1.27
N ILE A 146 10.02 -14.76 -1.11
CA ILE A 146 10.46 -16.17 -1.05
C ILE A 146 11.07 -16.61 -2.39
N ILE A 147 10.44 -16.27 -3.51
CA ILE A 147 10.93 -16.60 -4.87
C ILE A 147 12.30 -15.95 -5.13
N LEU A 148 12.49 -14.68 -4.75
CA LEU A 148 13.75 -13.96 -4.86
C LEU A 148 14.84 -14.47 -3.89
N LYS A 149 14.54 -15.50 -3.08
CA LYS A 149 15.45 -16.11 -2.10
C LYS A 149 15.94 -15.12 -1.03
N GLU A 150 15.22 -14.03 -0.78
CA GLU A 150 15.55 -13.06 0.27
C GLU A 150 15.54 -13.70 1.67
N TRP A 151 14.83 -14.80 1.82
CA TRP A 151 14.72 -15.58 3.05
C TRP A 151 15.81 -16.67 3.20
N LYS A 152 16.78 -16.73 2.29
CA LYS A 152 17.84 -17.75 2.30
C LYS A 152 18.85 -17.45 3.43
N GLY A 153 18.66 -18.09 4.57
CA GLY A 153 19.47 -17.89 5.79
C GLY A 153 18.64 -17.70 7.06
N VAL A 154 17.31 -17.58 6.92
CA VAL A 154 16.37 -17.48 8.04
C VAL A 154 16.13 -18.86 8.66
N SER A 155 15.86 -18.89 9.97
CA SER A 155 15.56 -20.16 10.67
C SER A 155 14.30 -20.83 10.13
N ASN A 156 14.31 -22.16 10.02
CA ASN A 156 13.14 -22.93 9.55
C ASN A 156 11.86 -22.61 10.34
N LYS A 157 11.97 -22.29 11.64
CA LYS A 157 10.84 -21.91 12.48
C LYS A 157 10.18 -20.61 12.02
N THR A 158 10.98 -19.59 11.69
CA THR A 158 10.46 -18.30 11.19
C THR A 158 9.79 -18.48 9.83
N MET A 159 10.36 -19.32 8.97
CA MET A 159 9.76 -19.62 7.66
C MET A 159 8.41 -20.32 7.80
N TRP A 160 8.28 -21.27 8.74
CA TRP A 160 7.00 -21.91 9.03
C TRP A 160 5.96 -20.93 9.59
N VAL A 161 6.34 -20.03 10.51
CA VAL A 161 5.43 -19.00 11.04
C VAL A 161 4.91 -18.09 9.92
N LEU A 162 5.78 -17.68 8.99
CA LEU A 162 5.39 -16.87 7.85
C LEU A 162 4.41 -17.61 6.94
N ILE A 163 4.72 -18.85 6.55
CA ILE A 163 3.84 -19.67 5.70
C ILE A 163 2.48 -19.88 6.38
N LEU A 164 2.47 -20.18 7.68
CA LEU A 164 1.24 -20.40 8.44
C LEU A 164 0.40 -19.12 8.51
N GLY A 165 1.03 -17.96 8.70
CA GLY A 165 0.37 -16.65 8.62
C GLY A 165 -0.24 -16.36 7.24
N LEU A 166 0.47 -16.70 6.15
CA LEU A 166 -0.05 -16.58 4.79
C LEU A 166 -1.25 -17.50 4.54
N VAL A 167 -1.21 -18.74 5.02
CA VAL A 167 -2.33 -19.69 4.91
C VAL A 167 -3.56 -19.16 5.65
N ILE A 168 -3.38 -18.63 6.88
CA ILE A 168 -4.47 -18.02 7.65
C ILE A 168 -5.07 -16.81 6.90
N LEU A 169 -4.23 -15.93 6.33
CA LEU A 169 -4.68 -14.77 5.55
C LEU A 169 -5.51 -15.16 4.33
N VAL A 170 -5.04 -16.17 3.59
CA VAL A 170 -5.75 -16.70 2.42
C VAL A 170 -7.08 -17.31 2.86
N PHE A 171 -7.07 -18.14 3.89
CA PHE A 171 -8.28 -18.76 4.42
C PHE A 171 -9.31 -17.73 4.92
N SER A 172 -8.85 -16.68 5.62
CA SER A 172 -9.68 -15.57 6.06
C SER A 172 -10.36 -14.84 4.90
N THR A 173 -9.70 -14.74 3.74
CA THR A 173 -10.26 -14.11 2.54
C THR A 173 -11.41 -14.94 1.95
N PHE A 174 -11.31 -16.27 1.99
CA PHE A 174 -12.37 -17.18 1.53
C PHE A 174 -13.54 -17.30 2.51
N MET A 175 -13.29 -17.23 3.82
CA MET A 175 -14.35 -17.28 4.83
C MET A 175 -15.34 -16.11 4.76
N ILE A 176 -14.94 -14.96 4.20
CA ILE A 176 -15.83 -13.79 4.01
C ILE A 176 -16.94 -14.08 2.96
N ASN A 177 -16.77 -15.12 2.15
CA ASN A 177 -17.71 -15.53 1.10
C ASN A 177 -18.84 -16.47 1.62
N PHE A 178 -18.76 -16.93 2.87
CA PHE A 178 -19.77 -17.74 3.56
C PHE A 178 -20.52 -16.90 4.59
#